data_AF-A0A952WM02-F1
#
_entry.id   AF-A0A952WM02-F1
#
_cell.length_a   1.000
_cell.length_b   1.000
_cell.length_c   1.000
_cell.angle_alpha   90.00
_cell.angle_beta   90.00
_cell.angle_gamma   90.00
#
_symmetry.space_group_name_H-M   'P 1'
#
loop_
_entity.id
_entity.type
_entity.pdbx_description
1 polymer ?
#
loop_
_entity_poly.entity_id
_entity_poly.type
_entity_poly.pdbx_seq_one_letter_code
_entity_poly.pdbx_strand_id
1 'polypeptide(L)'
;MRRLLHLYHRRIVNVNVNVIVAGILALGPTVLTVHLSRHVGVHDDDRLLITAITFIADVIFDVAIYFGLHWLANHRPGVRRLSQVDAAYREISFIRDAATVQVQRLILSPMLYTVAFGTMYSLLHAGWAREIASATGLVAGIAATRILHTVWMLRWERRALEKLRLVKPSSPEPSLSEAPTATTGVDPMEPTRAAPMSEEPAVTPAHVRN
;
A
#
# COMPACT_ATOMS: atom_id res chain seq x y z
N MET A 1 18.81 8.05 -15.17
CA MET A 1 17.39 7.63 -15.25
C MET A 1 17.09 6.21 -14.75
N ARG A 2 17.91 5.17 -15.03
CA ARG A 2 17.64 3.79 -14.58
C ARG A 2 17.47 3.60 -13.05
N ARG A 3 18.19 4.36 -12.21
CA ARG A 3 18.05 4.33 -10.74
C ARG A 3 16.70 4.88 -10.24
N LEU A 4 16.12 5.87 -10.92
CA LEU A 4 14.79 6.43 -10.61
C LEU A 4 13.68 5.45 -10.99
N LEU A 5 13.79 4.81 -12.17
CA LEU A 5 12.88 3.75 -12.61
C LEU A 5 12.89 2.54 -11.66
N HIS A 6 14.05 2.15 -11.14
CA HIS A 6 14.15 1.05 -10.18
C HIS A 6 13.54 1.39 -8.81
N LEU A 7 13.59 2.66 -8.40
CA LEU A 7 12.87 3.15 -7.21
C LEU A 7 11.36 3.22 -7.46
N TYR A 8 10.92 3.61 -8.66
CA TYR A 8 9.51 3.67 -9.05
C TYR A 8 8.84 2.29 -9.08
N HIS A 9 9.61 1.24 -9.38
CA HIS A 9 9.15 -0.15 -9.38
C HIS A 9 8.98 -0.75 -7.97
N ARG A 10 9.38 -0.03 -6.91
CA ARG A 10 9.19 -0.48 -5.53
C ARG A 10 7.75 -0.26 -5.10
N ARG A 11 7.13 -1.31 -4.55
CA ARG A 11 5.81 -1.33 -3.90
C ARG A 11 5.55 -0.10 -3.02
N ILE A 12 6.58 0.41 -2.35
CA ILE A 12 6.54 1.61 -1.50
C ILE A 12 6.08 2.87 -2.27
N VAL A 13 6.59 3.08 -3.49
CA VAL A 13 6.22 4.25 -4.29
C VAL A 13 4.78 4.14 -4.78
N ASN A 14 4.37 2.96 -5.24
CA ASN A 14 3.00 2.75 -5.73
C ASN A 14 1.97 2.94 -4.60
N VAL A 15 2.27 2.41 -3.41
CA VAL A 15 1.44 2.65 -2.21
C VAL A 15 1.37 4.15 -1.91
N ASN A 16 2.51 4.84 -1.83
CA ASN A 16 2.54 6.28 -1.55
C ASN A 16 1.76 7.11 -2.57
N VAL A 17 1.90 6.83 -3.87
CA VAL A 17 1.18 7.54 -4.93
C VAL A 17 -0.32 7.30 -4.80
N ASN A 18 -0.75 6.04 -4.65
CA ASN A 18 -2.17 5.72 -4.46
C ASN A 18 -2.74 6.44 -3.23
N VAL A 19 -1.95 6.53 -2.15
CA VAL A 19 -2.39 7.27 -0.98
C VAL A 19 -2.46 8.78 -1.19
N ILE A 20 -1.48 9.38 -1.87
CA ILE A 20 -1.51 10.81 -2.18
C ILE A 20 -2.74 11.12 -3.05
N VAL A 21 -3.01 10.29 -4.05
CA VAL A 21 -4.20 10.42 -4.90
C VAL A 21 -5.47 10.27 -4.08
N ALA A 22 -5.55 9.28 -3.18
CA ALA A 22 -6.70 9.11 -2.29
C ALA A 22 -6.91 10.33 -1.39
N GLY A 23 -5.84 10.86 -0.77
CA GLY A 23 -5.93 12.04 0.08
C GLY A 23 -6.34 13.31 -0.68
N ILE A 24 -5.83 13.51 -1.91
CA ILE A 24 -6.25 14.62 -2.77
C ILE A 24 -7.73 14.46 -3.17
N LEU A 25 -8.15 13.24 -3.48
CA LEU A 25 -9.55 12.97 -3.79
C LEU A 25 -10.46 13.13 -2.57
N ALA A 26 -9.98 12.84 -1.36
CA ALA A 26 -10.72 13.01 -0.10
C ALA A 26 -10.84 14.49 0.32
N LEU A 27 -9.85 15.32 -0.02
CA LEU A 27 -9.89 16.77 0.26
C LEU A 27 -11.13 17.44 -0.33
N GLY A 28 -11.54 17.07 -1.55
CA GLY A 28 -12.72 17.67 -2.20
C GLY A 28 -14.00 17.48 -1.38
N PRO A 29 -14.42 16.24 -1.10
CA PRO A 29 -15.55 15.94 -0.22
C PRO A 29 -15.42 16.53 1.19
N THR A 30 -14.22 16.52 1.80
CA THR A 30 -14.01 17.09 3.13
C THR A 30 -14.26 18.61 3.13
N VAL A 31 -13.70 19.34 2.18
CA VAL A 31 -13.92 20.79 2.03
C VAL A 31 -15.38 21.09 1.72
N LEU A 32 -16.03 20.27 0.89
CA LEU A 32 -17.45 20.40 0.58
C LEU A 32 -18.31 20.24 1.85
N THR A 33 -18.02 19.28 2.71
CA THR A 33 -18.71 19.10 3.99
C THR A 33 -18.53 20.31 4.91
N VAL A 34 -17.32 20.86 4.98
CA VAL A 34 -17.07 22.10 5.74
C VAL A 34 -17.86 23.27 5.16
N HIS A 35 -17.93 23.40 3.84
CA HIS A 35 -18.71 24.44 3.18
C HIS A 35 -20.23 24.27 3.43
N LEU A 36 -20.73 23.04 3.37
CA LEU A 36 -22.13 22.72 3.66
C LEU A 36 -22.50 22.95 5.13
N SER A 37 -21.55 22.80 6.07
CA SER A 37 -21.82 23.03 7.49
C SER A 37 -22.34 24.45 7.79
N ARG A 38 -21.95 25.45 6.98
CA ARG A 38 -22.48 26.82 7.06
C ARG A 38 -23.98 26.89 6.79
N HIS A 39 -24.47 26.08 5.85
CA HIS A 39 -25.88 26.05 5.47
C HIS A 39 -26.76 25.37 6.52
N VAL A 40 -26.15 24.58 7.42
CA VAL A 40 -26.82 23.90 8.53
C VAL A 40 -26.83 24.78 9.80
N GLY A 41 -26.25 25.99 9.74
CA GLY A 41 -26.25 26.94 10.85
C GLY A 41 -25.07 26.81 11.81
N VAL A 42 -23.98 26.14 11.41
CA VAL A 42 -22.73 26.14 12.17
C VAL A 42 -22.09 27.52 12.08
N HIS A 43 -21.98 28.21 13.22
CA HIS A 43 -21.46 29.56 13.28
C HIS A 43 -19.92 29.55 13.17
N ASP A 44 -19.37 30.69 12.73
CA ASP A 44 -17.94 30.87 12.51
C ASP A 44 -17.11 30.79 13.78
N ASP A 45 -17.75 31.09 14.90
CA ASP A 45 -17.15 31.09 16.23
C ASP A 45 -16.99 29.68 16.80
N ASP A 46 -17.71 28.68 16.27
CA ASP A 46 -17.67 27.28 16.71
C ASP A 46 -16.46 26.54 16.13
N ARG A 47 -15.25 27.08 16.33
CA ARG A 47 -13.99 26.56 15.77
C ARG A 47 -13.73 25.09 16.11
N LEU A 48 -14.08 24.68 17.33
CA LEU A 48 -13.98 23.29 17.77
C LEU A 48 -14.94 22.37 17.01
N LEU A 49 -16.17 22.80 16.78
CA LEU A 49 -17.17 22.03 16.03
C LEU A 49 -16.76 21.90 14.57
N ILE A 50 -16.28 22.97 13.95
CA ILE A 50 -15.76 22.96 12.57
C ILE A 50 -14.58 22.00 12.46
N THR A 51 -13.65 22.04 13.43
CA THR A 51 -12.51 21.11 13.50
C THR A 51 -12.97 19.66 13.62
N ALA A 52 -13.95 19.38 14.48
CA ALA A 52 -14.50 18.04 14.69
C ALA A 52 -15.25 17.51 13.45
N ILE A 53 -16.05 18.35 12.79
CA ILE A 53 -16.73 17.98 11.54
C ILE A 53 -15.70 17.67 10.45
N THR A 54 -14.68 18.52 10.31
CA THR A 54 -13.59 18.32 9.34
C THR A 54 -12.87 17.00 9.59
N PHE A 55 -12.55 16.70 10.85
CA PHE A 55 -11.93 15.45 11.27
C PHE A 55 -12.75 14.23 10.89
N ILE A 56 -14.04 14.22 11.25
CA ILE A 56 -14.93 13.09 11.00
C ILE A 56 -15.11 12.88 9.50
N ALA A 57 -15.32 13.96 8.75
CA ALA A 57 -15.45 13.92 7.30
C ALA A 57 -14.18 13.35 6.64
N ASP A 58 -13.01 13.84 7.03
CA ASP A 58 -11.72 13.37 6.51
C ASP A 58 -11.56 11.86 6.74
N VAL A 59 -11.75 11.38 7.98
CA VAL A 59 -11.66 9.94 8.29
C VAL A 59 -12.61 9.10 7.43
N ILE A 60 -13.87 9.52 7.31
CA ILE A 60 -14.88 8.77 6.57
C ILE A 60 -14.53 8.72 5.08
N PHE A 61 -14.21 9.87 4.47
CA PHE A 61 -13.91 9.94 3.04
C PHE A 61 -12.58 9.25 2.70
N ASP A 62 -11.56 9.36 3.55
CA ASP A 62 -10.27 8.74 3.32
C ASP A 62 -10.38 7.21 3.34
N VAL A 63 -11.15 6.66 4.28
CA VAL A 63 -11.47 5.21 4.33
C VAL A 63 -12.33 4.79 3.14
N ALA A 64 -13.40 5.52 2.86
CA ALA A 64 -14.35 5.18 1.78
C ALA A 64 -13.68 5.22 0.40
N ILE A 65 -12.93 6.28 0.08
CA ILE A 65 -12.22 6.43 -1.20
C ILE A 65 -11.10 5.39 -1.31
N TYR A 66 -10.36 5.13 -0.23
CA TYR A 66 -9.32 4.10 -0.25
C TYR A 66 -9.92 2.72 -0.57
N PHE A 67 -10.98 2.32 0.12
CA PHE A 67 -11.67 1.06 -0.17
C PHE A 67 -12.26 1.05 -1.58
N GLY A 68 -12.86 2.16 -2.03
CA GLY A 68 -13.44 2.29 -3.37
C GLY A 68 -12.40 2.14 -4.48
N LEU A 69 -11.26 2.84 -4.38
CA LEU A 69 -10.16 2.73 -5.33
C LEU A 69 -9.54 1.33 -5.32
N HIS A 70 -9.37 0.74 -4.14
CA HIS A 70 -8.80 -0.61 -4.01
C HIS A 70 -9.75 -1.68 -4.57
N TRP A 71 -11.06 -1.54 -4.35
CA TRP A 71 -12.09 -2.38 -4.96
C TRP A 71 -12.10 -2.22 -6.48
N LEU A 72 -12.10 -0.99 -6.99
CA LEU A 72 -12.11 -0.69 -8.42
C LEU A 72 -10.88 -1.26 -9.13
N ALA A 73 -9.71 -1.19 -8.51
CA ALA A 73 -8.48 -1.79 -9.03
C ALA A 73 -8.58 -3.33 -9.11
N ASN A 74 -9.22 -3.97 -8.14
CA ASN A 74 -9.35 -5.43 -8.09
C ASN A 74 -10.47 -5.97 -9.02
N HIS A 75 -11.53 -5.20 -9.25
CA HIS A 75 -12.69 -5.60 -10.06
C HIS A 75 -12.54 -5.36 -11.56
N ARG A 76 -11.41 -4.84 -12.05
CA ARG A 76 -11.15 -4.67 -13.50
C ARG A 76 -10.36 -5.87 -14.06
N PRO A 77 -11.01 -6.88 -14.66
CA PRO A 77 -10.35 -8.14 -15.08
C PRO A 77 -9.28 -7.97 -16.16
N GLY A 78 -9.20 -6.84 -16.87
CA GLY A 78 -8.27 -6.61 -17.98
C GLY A 78 -6.87 -6.09 -17.60
N VAL A 79 -6.65 -5.55 -16.40
CA VAL A 79 -5.39 -4.88 -16.03
C VAL A 79 -4.38 -5.82 -15.34
N ARG A 80 -4.78 -7.08 -15.09
CA ARG A 80 -4.00 -8.09 -14.34
C ARG A 80 -2.70 -8.58 -15.01
N ARG A 81 -2.41 -8.19 -16.26
CA ARG A 81 -1.24 -8.70 -17.00
C ARG A 81 0.10 -8.00 -16.70
N LEU A 82 0.11 -6.87 -15.97
CA LEU A 82 1.33 -6.05 -15.84
C LEU A 82 2.12 -6.20 -14.52
N SER A 83 1.60 -6.90 -13.51
CA SER A 83 2.34 -7.10 -12.24
C SER A 83 2.88 -8.53 -12.10
N GLN A 84 3.95 -8.84 -12.84
CA GLN A 84 4.72 -10.08 -12.65
C GLN A 84 5.45 -10.13 -11.27
N VAL A 85 5.49 -9.01 -10.54
CA VAL A 85 6.12 -8.91 -9.22
C VAL A 85 5.22 -9.46 -8.09
N ASP A 86 3.91 -9.65 -8.34
CA ASP A 86 2.93 -10.06 -7.32
C ASP A 86 2.73 -11.59 -7.19
N ALA A 87 3.47 -12.42 -7.92
CA ALA A 87 3.30 -13.88 -7.83
C ALA A 87 3.55 -14.42 -6.41
N ALA A 88 4.48 -13.83 -5.65
CA ALA A 88 4.78 -14.20 -4.27
C ALA A 88 3.75 -13.69 -3.24
N TYR A 89 2.82 -12.82 -3.64
CA TYR A 89 1.85 -12.17 -2.76
C TYR A 89 0.39 -12.57 -3.05
N ARG A 90 0.14 -13.39 -4.08
CA ARG A 90 -1.21 -13.84 -4.45
C ARG A 90 -1.97 -14.59 -3.34
N GLU A 91 -1.27 -15.14 -2.36
CA GLU A 91 -1.88 -15.90 -1.26
C GLU A 91 -2.21 -15.06 -0.03
N ILE A 92 -1.73 -13.81 0.06
CA ILE A 92 -2.11 -12.95 1.19
C ILE A 92 -3.49 -12.37 0.91
N SER A 93 -4.48 -12.77 1.73
CA SER A 93 -5.86 -12.26 1.67
C SER A 93 -5.90 -10.74 1.48
N PHE A 94 -6.59 -10.29 0.44
CA PHE A 94 -6.84 -8.89 0.07
C PHE A 94 -7.16 -7.99 1.28
N ILE A 95 -8.01 -8.50 2.18
CA ILE A 95 -8.44 -7.79 3.39
C ILE A 95 -7.27 -7.56 4.35
N ARG A 96 -6.37 -8.55 4.47
CA ARG A 96 -5.22 -8.49 5.39
C ARG A 96 -4.21 -7.43 4.95
N ASP A 97 -3.97 -7.28 3.65
CA ASP A 97 -3.04 -6.27 3.15
C ASP A 97 -3.61 -4.85 3.36
N ALA A 98 -4.89 -4.64 3.01
CA ALA A 98 -5.58 -3.38 3.24
C ALA A 98 -5.64 -3.01 4.73
N ALA A 99 -5.98 -3.98 5.60
CA ALA A 99 -6.01 -3.77 7.04
C ALA A 99 -4.64 -3.42 7.62
N THR A 100 -3.57 -4.06 7.13
CA THR A 100 -2.19 -3.75 7.57
C THR A 100 -1.82 -2.30 7.24
N VAL A 101 -2.12 -1.85 6.03
CA VAL A 101 -1.88 -0.46 5.61
C VAL A 101 -2.73 0.52 6.42
N GLN A 102 -3.97 0.17 6.75
CA GLN A 102 -4.83 1.02 7.57
C GLN A 102 -4.35 1.11 9.01
N VAL A 103 -3.88 0.01 9.62
CA VAL A 103 -3.28 0.04 10.96
C VAL A 103 -2.03 0.93 10.97
N GLN A 104 -1.19 0.84 9.95
CA GLN A 104 -0.03 1.72 9.80
C GLN A 104 -0.45 3.20 9.70
N ARG A 105 -1.51 3.51 8.96
CA ARG A 105 -2.08 4.87 8.90
C ARG A 105 -2.68 5.31 10.23
N LEU A 106 -3.36 4.42 10.94
CA LEU A 106 -3.97 4.71 12.23
C LEU A 106 -2.91 5.11 13.26
N ILE A 107 -1.77 4.42 13.27
CA ILE A 107 -0.63 4.75 14.14
C ILE A 107 -0.03 6.13 13.80
N LEU A 108 -0.04 6.52 12.52
CA LEU A 108 0.44 7.83 12.07
C LEU A 108 -0.58 8.96 12.23
N SER A 109 -1.85 8.62 12.44
CA SER A 109 -2.95 9.58 12.50
C SER A 109 -2.80 10.65 13.60
N PRO A 110 -2.29 10.36 14.83
CA PRO A 110 -2.10 11.39 15.85
C PRO A 110 -1.16 12.51 15.38
N MET A 111 -0.11 12.14 14.63
CA MET A 111 0.82 13.10 14.06
C MET A 111 0.18 13.90 12.93
N LEU A 112 -0.62 13.26 12.07
CA LEU A 112 -1.37 13.94 11.01
C LEU A 112 -2.22 15.05 11.62
N TYR A 113 -3.03 14.71 12.63
CA TYR A 113 -3.94 15.66 13.25
C TYR A 113 -3.23 16.73 14.06
N THR A 114 -2.11 16.41 14.70
CA THR A 114 -1.29 17.42 15.39
C THR A 114 -0.79 18.47 14.41
N VAL A 115 -0.24 18.06 13.27
CA VAL A 115 0.27 19.00 12.25
C VAL A 115 -0.88 19.73 11.56
N ALA A 116 -1.95 19.01 11.20
CA ALA A 116 -3.08 19.59 10.48
C ALA A 116 -3.84 20.61 11.34
N PHE A 117 -4.21 20.24 12.57
CA PHE A 117 -4.92 21.14 13.47
C PHE A 117 -4.02 22.24 14.02
N GLY A 118 -2.74 21.96 14.28
CA GLY A 118 -1.79 23.00 14.64
C GLY A 118 -1.71 24.07 13.55
N THR A 119 -1.52 23.66 12.29
CA THR A 119 -1.44 24.57 11.15
C THR A 119 -2.76 25.32 10.93
N MET A 120 -3.89 24.61 10.95
CA MET A 120 -5.22 25.23 10.78
C MET A 120 -5.51 26.23 11.90
N TYR A 121 -5.26 25.87 13.15
CA TYR A 121 -5.45 26.74 14.31
C TYR A 121 -4.60 28.01 14.21
N SER A 122 -3.32 27.89 13.84
CA SER A 122 -2.44 29.04 13.63
C SER A 122 -2.93 29.95 12.50
N LEU A 123 -3.38 29.40 11.37
CA LEU A 123 -3.89 30.19 10.24
C LEU A 123 -5.21 30.89 10.57
N LEU A 124 -6.10 30.24 11.33
CA LEU A 124 -7.32 30.87 11.83
C LEU A 124 -7.03 32.03 12.79
N HIS A 125 -6.02 31.91 13.65
CA HIS A 125 -5.58 33.02 14.51
C HIS A 125 -4.93 34.16 13.72
N ALA A 126 -4.36 33.86 12.55
CA ALA A 126 -3.86 34.86 11.61
C ALA A 126 -4.96 35.50 10.74
N GLY A 127 -6.24 35.17 10.97
CA GLY A 127 -7.38 35.76 10.25
C GLY A 127 -7.63 35.19 8.85
N TRP A 128 -7.05 34.03 8.51
CA TRP A 128 -7.28 33.41 7.21
C TRP A 128 -8.70 32.84 7.12
N ALA A 129 -9.24 32.81 5.89
CA ALA A 129 -10.52 32.16 5.62
C ALA A 129 -10.47 30.68 6.03
N ARG A 130 -11.57 30.19 6.62
CA ARG A 130 -11.66 28.83 7.19
C ARG A 130 -11.34 27.75 6.17
N GLU A 131 -11.81 27.90 4.95
CA GLU A 131 -11.58 26.97 3.85
C GLU A 131 -10.10 26.84 3.51
N ILE A 132 -9.40 27.99 3.42
CA ILE A 132 -7.97 28.03 3.10
C ILE A 132 -7.16 27.48 4.26
N ALA A 133 -7.51 27.84 5.51
CA ALA A 133 -6.86 27.33 6.70
C ALA A 133 -6.99 25.80 6.83
N SER A 134 -8.20 25.26 6.60
CA SER A 134 -8.46 23.82 6.63
C SER A 134 -7.72 23.09 5.50
N ALA A 135 -7.81 23.58 4.26
CA ALA A 135 -7.12 22.97 3.13
C ALA A 135 -5.60 22.96 3.33
N THR A 136 -5.02 24.08 3.77
CA THR A 136 -3.58 24.20 4.01
C THR A 136 -3.13 23.31 5.15
N GLY A 137 -3.89 23.26 6.25
CA GLY A 137 -3.60 22.39 7.39
C GLY A 137 -3.64 20.91 7.00
N LEU A 138 -4.67 20.46 6.30
CA LEU A 138 -4.78 19.08 5.83
C LEU A 138 -3.64 18.73 4.87
N VAL A 139 -3.33 19.58 3.90
CA VAL A 139 -2.20 19.37 2.97
C VAL A 139 -0.87 19.27 3.73
N ALA A 140 -0.62 20.14 4.69
CA ALA A 140 0.58 20.11 5.51
C ALA A 140 0.68 18.83 6.35
N GLY A 141 -0.42 18.42 6.99
CA GLY A 141 -0.50 17.19 7.78
C GLY A 141 -0.29 15.93 6.93
N ILE A 142 -0.91 15.85 5.76
CA ILE A 142 -0.72 14.76 4.79
C ILE A 142 0.74 14.74 4.34
N ALA A 143 1.32 15.87 3.92
CA ALA A 143 2.70 15.91 3.46
C ALA A 143 3.69 15.46 4.56
N ALA A 144 3.56 16.00 5.77
CA ALA A 144 4.43 15.68 6.90
C ALA A 144 4.38 14.18 7.27
N THR A 145 3.17 13.61 7.40
CA THR A 145 3.02 12.19 7.73
C THR A 145 3.50 11.27 6.62
N ARG A 146 3.34 11.64 5.35
CA ARG A 146 3.84 10.85 4.22
C ARG A 146 5.36 10.86 4.15
N ILE A 147 5.98 12.01 4.38
CA ILE A 147 7.44 12.10 4.44
C ILE A 147 7.95 11.20 5.57
N LEU A 148 7.37 11.30 6.77
CA LEU A 148 7.79 10.48 7.90
C LEU A 148 7.57 8.98 7.63
N HIS A 149 6.41 8.59 7.13
CA HIS A 149 6.10 7.20 6.80
C HIS A 149 7.09 6.64 5.77
N THR A 150 7.42 7.42 4.75
CA THR A 150 8.40 7.02 3.72
C THR A 150 9.77 6.81 4.32
N VAL A 151 10.23 7.75 5.15
CA VAL A 151 11.52 7.64 5.85
C VAL A 151 11.53 6.42 6.77
N TRP A 152 10.43 6.15 7.48
CA TRP A 152 10.29 5.00 8.36
C TRP A 152 10.33 3.68 7.57
N MET A 153 9.59 3.57 6.47
CA MET A 153 9.59 2.39 5.59
C MET A 153 10.97 2.13 4.99
N LEU A 154 11.68 3.17 4.52
CA LEU A 154 13.04 3.04 4.02
C LEU A 154 14.01 2.56 5.10
N ARG A 155 13.85 3.04 6.34
CA ARG A 155 14.64 2.58 7.49
C ARG A 155 14.34 1.13 7.83
N TRP A 156 13.07 0.74 7.78
CA TRP A 156 12.65 -0.64 8.04
C TRP A 156 13.26 -1.60 7.02
N GLU A 157 13.18 -1.25 5.74
CA GLU A 157 13.73 -2.06 4.65
C GLU A 157 15.26 -2.21 4.77
N ARG A 158 15.97 -1.13 5.10
CA ARG A 158 17.43 -1.18 5.33
C ARG A 158 17.78 -2.15 6.46
N ARG A 159 17.04 -2.11 7.58
CA ARG A 159 17.24 -3.03 8.71
C ARG A 159 16.93 -4.49 8.34
N ALA A 160 15.91 -4.73 7.54
CA ALA A 160 15.57 -6.08 7.07
C ALA A 160 16.66 -6.67 6.17
N LEU A 161 17.21 -5.87 5.25
CA LEU A 161 18.32 -6.27 4.38
C LEU A 161 19.59 -6.57 5.18
N GLU A 162 19.87 -5.81 6.23
CA GLU A 162 21.02 -6.04 7.11
C GLU A 162 20.90 -7.38 7.85
N LYS A 163 19.71 -7.71 8.38
CA LYS A 163 19.46 -9.02 9.00
C LYS A 163 19.66 -10.19 8.02
N LEU A 164 19.21 -10.06 6.77
CA LEU A 164 19.41 -11.10 5.76
C LEU A 164 20.88 -11.32 5.41
N ARG A 165 21.71 -10.25 5.43
CA ARG A 165 23.15 -10.37 5.21
C ARG A 165 23.86 -11.10 6.35
N LEU A 166 23.40 -10.93 7.59
CA LEU A 166 23.95 -11.64 8.75
C LEU A 166 23.52 -13.10 8.81
N VAL A 167 22.30 -13.40 8.35
CA VAL A 167 21.75 -14.77 8.36
C VAL A 167 22.33 -15.62 7.23
N LYS A 168 22.71 -15.04 6.09
CA LYS A 168 23.40 -15.78 5.03
C LYS A 168 24.79 -16.16 5.57
N PRO A 169 24.99 -17.39 6.08
CA PRO A 169 26.32 -17.82 6.48
C PRO A 169 27.11 -17.81 5.19
N SER A 170 28.39 -17.47 5.26
CA SER A 170 29.33 -17.87 4.22
C SER A 170 29.13 -19.37 4.02
N SER A 171 28.37 -19.77 3.00
CA SER A 171 28.38 -21.15 2.54
C SER A 171 29.86 -21.47 2.43
N PRO A 172 30.36 -22.49 3.17
CA PRO A 172 31.76 -22.83 3.10
C PRO A 172 32.09 -22.93 1.62
N GLU A 173 33.06 -22.12 1.21
CA GLU A 173 33.61 -22.11 -0.13
C GLU A 173 33.70 -23.57 -0.55
N PRO A 174 32.99 -24.02 -1.60
CA PRO A 174 33.03 -25.41 -2.01
C PRO A 174 34.51 -25.71 -2.22
N SER A 175 35.08 -26.50 -1.31
CA SER A 175 36.48 -26.84 -1.37
C SER A 175 36.65 -27.48 -2.74
N LEU A 176 37.48 -26.85 -3.58
CA LEU A 176 37.85 -27.33 -4.91
C LEU A 176 38.71 -28.62 -4.81
N SER A 177 38.45 -29.46 -3.82
CA SER A 177 39.27 -30.60 -3.39
C SER A 177 38.50 -31.92 -3.41
N GLU A 178 37.55 -32.06 -4.33
CA GLU A 178 37.17 -33.38 -4.84
C GLU A 178 37.27 -33.36 -6.36
N ALA A 179 38.50 -33.59 -6.83
CA ALA A 179 38.74 -34.00 -8.19
C ALA A 179 37.92 -35.28 -8.44
N PRO A 180 37.15 -35.36 -9.55
CA PRO A 180 36.40 -36.55 -9.88
C PRO A 180 37.39 -37.68 -10.18
N THR A 181 37.51 -38.63 -9.26
CA THR A 181 38.12 -39.92 -9.54
C THR A 181 37.30 -40.58 -10.64
N ALA A 182 37.87 -40.61 -11.84
CA ALA A 182 37.34 -41.29 -13.00
C ALA A 182 37.02 -42.74 -12.62
N THR A 183 35.73 -43.03 -12.41
CA THR A 183 35.26 -44.41 -12.29
C THR A 183 34.93 -44.88 -13.69
N THR A 184 35.89 -45.59 -14.23
CA THR A 184 35.85 -46.28 -15.51
C THR A 184 34.76 -47.35 -15.48
N GLY A 185 33.72 -47.16 -16.30
CA GLY A 185 33.20 -48.19 -17.21
C GLY A 185 32.29 -49.30 -16.67
N VAL A 186 31.34 -49.65 -17.56
CA VAL A 186 30.56 -50.90 -17.67
C VAL A 186 29.31 -50.90 -16.76
N ASP A 187 28.07 -50.91 -17.24
CA ASP A 187 27.50 -51.69 -18.35
C ASP A 187 26.38 -50.97 -19.13
N PRO A 188 26.12 -51.38 -20.39
CA PRO A 188 25.00 -50.92 -21.20
C PRO A 188 23.74 -51.80 -21.02
N MET A 189 22.63 -51.25 -21.51
CA MET A 189 21.41 -51.95 -21.92
C MET A 189 20.40 -52.36 -20.82
N GLU A 190 19.31 -51.60 -20.73
CA GLU A 190 17.99 -52.24 -20.80
C GLU A 190 16.99 -51.36 -21.58
N PRO A 191 16.33 -51.91 -22.62
CA PRO A 191 15.41 -51.18 -23.47
C PRO A 191 13.96 -51.31 -22.96
N THR A 192 13.13 -50.36 -23.38
CA THR A 192 11.69 -50.57 -23.64
C THR A 192 10.76 -50.73 -22.42
N ARG A 193 9.97 -49.69 -22.15
CA ARG A 193 8.50 -49.86 -22.23
C ARG A 193 7.78 -48.54 -22.48
N ALA A 194 7.05 -48.54 -23.58
CA ALA A 194 6.13 -47.50 -24.00
C ALA A 194 4.76 -47.66 -23.30
N ALA A 195 4.18 -46.51 -22.94
CA ALA A 195 2.75 -46.13 -22.95
C ALA A 195 1.75 -46.97 -22.09
N PRO A 196 0.48 -46.54 -21.88
CA PRO A 196 -0.23 -45.34 -22.32
C PRO A 196 -1.04 -44.59 -21.23
N MET A 197 -1.62 -43.45 -21.64
CA MET A 197 -2.91 -42.85 -21.25
C MET A 197 -3.68 -43.37 -20.03
N SER A 198 -4.04 -42.43 -19.15
CA SER A 198 -5.35 -42.38 -18.48
C SER A 198 -5.59 -40.91 -18.06
N GLU A 199 -6.40 -40.20 -18.83
CA GLU A 199 -7.82 -39.91 -18.54
C GLU A 199 -8.00 -38.66 -17.67
N GLU A 200 -8.36 -37.60 -18.37
CA GLU A 200 -8.91 -36.35 -17.90
C GLU A 200 -10.40 -36.54 -17.56
N PRO A 201 -10.86 -36.33 -16.32
CA PRO A 201 -12.28 -36.18 -16.05
C PRO A 201 -12.71 -34.71 -16.09
N ALA A 202 -13.61 -34.49 -17.03
CA ALA A 202 -14.53 -33.38 -17.25
C ALA A 202 -14.84 -32.45 -16.06
N VAL A 203 -14.70 -31.16 -16.36
CA VAL A 203 -15.30 -30.01 -15.70
C VAL A 203 -16.84 -30.15 -15.67
N THR A 204 -17.43 -29.99 -14.49
CA THR A 204 -18.87 -29.68 -14.34
C THR A 204 -19.00 -28.34 -13.60
N PRO A 205 -19.44 -27.24 -14.25
CA PRO A 205 -19.87 -26.05 -13.53
C PRO A 205 -21.34 -26.20 -13.15
N ALA A 206 -21.62 -26.34 -11.86
CA ALA A 206 -22.96 -26.26 -11.32
C ALA A 206 -23.50 -24.83 -11.46
N HIS A 207 -24.67 -24.73 -12.11
CA HIS A 207 -25.59 -23.62 -12.01
C HIS A 207 -25.86 -23.25 -10.55
N VAL A 208 -25.65 -21.98 -10.17
CA VAL A 208 -26.40 -21.36 -9.07
C VAL A 208 -27.24 -20.24 -9.67
N ARG A 209 -28.55 -20.46 -9.61
CA ARG A 209 -29.62 -19.54 -9.98
C ARG A 209 -29.85 -18.53 -8.85
N ASN A 210 -30.16 -17.31 -9.28
CA ASN A 210 -30.89 -16.21 -8.64
C ASN A 210 -30.34 -15.60 -7.35
#